data_AF-A0A849DNQ9-F1
#
_entry.id   AF-A0A849DNQ9-F1
#
_cell.length_a   1.000
_cell.length_b   1.000
_cell.length_c   1.000
_cell.angle_alpha   90.00
_cell.angle_beta   90.00
_cell.angle_gamma   90.00
#
_symmetry.space_group_name_H-M   'P 1'
#
loop_
_entity.id
_entity.type
_entity.pdbx_description
1 polymer ?
#
loop_
_entity_poly.entity_id
_entity_poly.type
_entity_poly.pdbx_seq_one_letter_code
_entity_poly.pdbx_strand_id
1 'polypeptide(L)' 'AELIIASSHASGVARRVGAAHLTWGFPTYDRLGAQLRGSSGYRGSLDLLFDAANRLMDHRAERT' A
#
# COMPACT_ATOMS: atom_id res chain seq x y z
N ALA A 1 14.28 -1.04 2.65
CA ALA A 1 12.91 -1.17 3.20
C ALA A 1 12.14 -2.15 2.33
N GLU A 2 11.25 -2.96 2.89
CA GLU A 2 10.44 -3.95 2.12
C GLU A 2 9.05 -3.42 1.71
N LEU A 3 8.56 -2.37 2.37
CA LEU A 3 7.29 -1.72 2.10
C LEU A 3 7.46 -0.20 2.12
N ILE A 4 6.92 0.48 1.12
CA ILE A 4 6.77 1.94 1.06
C ILE A 4 5.31 2.29 1.33
N ILE A 5 5.05 3.17 2.28
CA ILE A 5 3.71 3.68 2.59
C ILE A 5 3.68 5.16 2.23
N ALA A 6 2.97 5.53 1.17
CA ALA A 6 2.93 6.90 0.65
C ALA A 6 1.82 7.06 -0.41
N SER A 7 1.59 8.30 -0.87
CA SER A 7 0.66 8.60 -1.97
C SER A 7 1.02 7.87 -3.28
N SER A 8 0.13 7.91 -4.28
CA SER A 8 0.33 7.23 -5.58
C SER A 8 1.63 7.63 -6.29
N HIS A 9 2.16 8.82 -6.03
CA HIS A 9 3.43 9.30 -6.60
C HIS A 9 4.64 8.44 -6.22
N ALA A 10 4.59 7.74 -5.08
CA ALA A 10 5.71 6.94 -4.61
C ALA A 10 5.84 5.58 -5.33
N SER A 11 4.90 5.22 -6.20
CA SER A 11 4.92 3.96 -6.96
C SER A 11 6.21 3.77 -7.76
N GLY A 12 6.69 4.83 -8.41
CA GLY A 12 7.96 4.81 -9.14
C GLY A 12 9.16 4.57 -8.23
N VAL A 13 9.15 5.17 -7.04
CA VAL A 13 10.22 5.00 -6.04
C VAL A 13 10.20 3.58 -5.48
N ALA A 14 9.04 3.06 -5.08
CA ALA A 14 8.87 1.71 -4.55
C ALA A 14 9.38 0.65 -5.53
N ARG A 15 9.02 0.79 -6.82
CA ARG A 15 9.52 -0.07 -7.90
C ARG A 15 11.04 0.02 -8.05
N ARG A 16 11.61 1.24 -8.05
CA ARG A 16 13.06 1.44 -8.19
C ARG A 16 13.86 0.78 -7.04
N VAL A 17 13.31 0.78 -5.82
CA VAL A 17 13.97 0.18 -4.65
C VAL A 17 13.58 -1.28 -4.42
N GLY A 18 12.74 -1.86 -5.29
CA GLY A 18 12.30 -3.26 -5.17
C GLY A 18 11.44 -3.55 -3.95
N ALA A 19 10.62 -2.59 -3.52
CA ALA A 19 9.73 -2.70 -2.36
C ALA A 19 8.25 -2.72 -2.79
N ALA A 20 7.42 -3.38 -1.98
CA ALA A 20 5.97 -3.27 -2.12
C ALA A 20 5.50 -1.82 -1.87
N HIS A 21 4.38 -1.40 -2.46
CA HIS A 21 3.84 -0.05 -2.29
C HIS A 21 2.42 -0.08 -1.72
N LEU A 22 2.25 0.50 -0.53
CA LEU A 22 0.97 0.79 0.08
C LEU A 22 0.54 2.24 -0.20
N THR A 23 -0.41 2.42 -1.12
CA THR A 23 -0.98 3.75 -1.40
C THR A 23 -1.76 4.26 -0.20
N TRP A 24 -1.28 5.34 0.41
CA TRP A 24 -1.89 5.94 1.60
C TRP A 24 -1.78 7.46 1.59
N GLY A 25 -2.85 8.11 2.02
CA GLY A 25 -2.96 9.58 2.06
C GLY A 25 -3.44 10.17 0.73
N PHE A 26 -2.87 11.31 0.34
CA PHE A 26 -3.31 12.09 -0.81
C PHE A 26 -2.11 12.56 -1.65
N PRO A 27 -2.22 12.58 -2.99
CA PRO A 27 -3.34 12.10 -3.80
C PRO A 27 -3.32 10.58 -4.00
N THR A 28 -4.51 10.01 -4.20
CA THR A 28 -4.70 8.60 -4.58
C THR A 28 -5.42 8.52 -5.92
N TYR A 29 -4.67 8.30 -7.00
CA TYR A 29 -5.19 8.23 -8.37
C TYR A 29 -5.09 6.83 -9.00
N ASP A 30 -4.36 5.91 -8.37
CA ASP A 30 -4.10 4.55 -8.85
C ASP A 30 -4.96 3.48 -8.17
N ARG A 31 -5.89 3.87 -7.28
CA ARG A 31 -6.79 2.97 -6.54
C ARG A 31 -8.22 3.49 -6.55
N LEU A 32 -9.14 2.71 -7.11
CA LEU A 32 -10.56 3.00 -7.07
C LEU A 32 -11.13 2.79 -5.65
N GLY A 33 -12.01 3.69 -5.22
CA GLY A 33 -12.68 3.60 -3.93
C GLY A 33 -11.79 3.83 -2.71
N ALA A 34 -10.51 4.20 -2.89
CA ALA A 34 -9.58 4.43 -1.79
C ALA A 34 -10.06 5.52 -0.81
N GLN A 35 -10.73 6.55 -1.33
CA GLN A 35 -11.31 7.64 -0.52
C GLN A 35 -12.55 7.21 0.26
N LEU A 36 -13.22 6.12 -0.13
CA LEU A 36 -14.38 5.57 0.60
C LEU A 36 -13.95 4.66 1.75
N ARG A 37 -12.67 4.27 1.78
CA ARG A 37 -12.13 3.35 2.78
C ARG A 37 -11.79 4.11 4.06
N GLY A 38 -12.39 3.70 5.18
CA GLY A 38 -12.02 4.19 6.50
C GLY A 38 -10.57 3.86 6.85
N SER A 39 -9.87 4.82 7.43
CA SER A 39 -8.45 4.71 7.78
C SER A 39 -8.16 4.59 9.27
N SER A 40 -9.12 4.98 10.08
CA SER A 40 -8.97 5.17 11.53
C SER A 40 -9.94 4.29 12.30
N GLY A 41 -9.64 4.09 13.59
CA GLY A 41 -10.39 3.18 14.46
C GLY A 41 -10.02 1.72 14.20
N TYR A 42 -10.57 0.82 15.02
CA TYR A 42 -10.17 -0.59 15.06
C TYR A 42 -10.26 -1.28 13.69
N ARG A 43 -11.41 -1.11 13.00
CA ARG A 43 -11.62 -1.67 11.67
C ARG A 43 -10.67 -1.08 10.64
N GLY A 44 -10.51 0.24 10.60
CA GLY A 44 -9.62 0.91 9.65
C GLY A 44 -8.15 0.50 9.82
N SER A 45 -7.70 0.34 11.07
CA SER A 45 -6.36 -0.14 11.40
C SER A 45 -6.15 -1.60 10.99
N LEU A 46 -7.14 -2.48 11.21
CA LEU A 46 -7.06 -3.88 10.76
C LEU A 46 -7.06 -3.99 9.24
N ASP A 47 -7.95 -3.25 8.57
CA ASP A 47 -7.98 -3.22 7.10
C ASP A 47 -6.62 -2.76 6.55
N LEU A 48 -5.96 -1.82 7.23
CA LEU A 48 -4.63 -1.31 6.87
C LEU A 48 -3.55 -2.38 7.04
N LEU A 49 -3.58 -3.07 8.17
CA LEU A 49 -2.66 -4.16 8.47
C LEU A 49 -2.77 -5.28 7.43
N PHE A 50 -4.00 -5.67 7.08
CA PHE A 50 -4.23 -6.72 6.08
C PHE A 50 -3.79 -6.29 4.68
N ASP A 51 -4.07 -5.06 4.26
CA ASP A 51 -3.60 -4.55 2.94
C ASP A 51 -2.06 -4.50 2.88
N ALA A 52 -1.40 -4.08 3.97
CA ALA A 52 0.06 -4.10 4.06
C ALA A 52 0.63 -5.53 3.99
N ALA A 53 0.05 -6.47 4.74
CA ALA A 53 0.49 -7.86 4.78
C ALA A 53 0.33 -8.55 3.42
N ASN A 54 -0.84 -8.40 2.79
CA ASN A 54 -1.12 -8.98 1.48
C ASN A 54 -0.13 -8.46 0.42
N ARG A 55 0.13 -7.14 0.38
CA ARG A 55 1.10 -6.57 -0.56
C ARG A 55 2.52 -7.08 -0.37
N LEU A 56 2.93 -7.31 0.87
CA LEU A 56 4.23 -7.93 1.15
C LEU A 56 4.29 -9.39 0.70
N MET A 57 3.21 -10.15 0.89
CA MET A 57 3.11 -11.54 0.42
C MET A 57 3.15 -11.61 -1.10
N ASP A 58 2.33 -10.81 -1.78
CA ASP A 58 2.26 -10.74 -3.24
C ASP A 58 3.63 -10.36 -3.84
N HIS A 59 4.24 -9.29 -3.31
CA HIS A 59 5.56 -8.83 -3.77
C HIS A 59 6.65 -9.87 -3.54
N ARG A 60 6.60 -10.67 -2.47
CA ARG A 60 7.56 -11.75 -2.24
C ARG A 60 7.33 -12.92 -3.20
N ALA A 61 6.08 -13.25 -3.48
CA ALA A 61 5.71 -14.30 -4.44
C ALA A 61 6.18 -13.96 -5.86
N GLU A 62 6.06 -12.70 -6.30
CA GLU A 62 6.52 -12.24 -7.61
C GLU A 62 8.05 -12.31 -7.82
N ARG A 63 8.84 -12.38 -6.74
CA ARG A 63 10.30 -12.46 -6.81
C ARG A 63 10.85 -13.90 -6.83
N THR A 64 10.01 -14.90 -6.60
CA THR A 64 10.40 -16.32 -6.55
C THR A 64 10.23 -16.95 -7.92
#